data_AF-A0A1F9B2D5-F1
#
_entry.id   AF-A0A1F9B2D5-F1
#
_cell.length_a   1.000
_cell.length_b   1.000
_cell.length_c   1.000
_cell.angle_alpha   90.00
_cell.angle_beta   90.00
_cell.angle_gamma   90.00
#
_symmetry.space_group_name_H-M   'P 1'
#
loop_
_entity.id
_entity.type
_entity.pdbx_description
1 polymer ?
#
loop_
_entity_poly.entity_id
_entity_poly.type
_entity_poly.pdbx_seq_one_letter_code
_entity_poly.pdbx_strand_id
1 'polypeptide(L)' 'MPTSAGITMMKMIESLPEPVQERALEHMQQYIEDIKDELKWNESLGNSQSKLIAAARQAREEILHGKAAPMNFEDP' A
#
# COMPACT_ATOMS: atom_id res chain seq x y z
N MET A 1 -25.49 -1.12 -9.82
CA MET A 1 -25.85 0.27 -10.16
C MET A 1 -24.74 1.20 -9.69
N PRO A 2 -24.34 2.21 -10.47
CA PRO A 2 -23.31 3.15 -10.03
C PRO A 2 -23.77 3.93 -8.79
N THR A 3 -22.84 4.22 -7.89
CA THR A 3 -23.09 5.01 -6.68
C THR A 3 -23.15 6.50 -7.04
N SER A 4 -23.69 7.34 -6.15
CA SER A 4 -23.69 8.80 -6.33
C SER A 4 -22.26 9.35 -6.56
N ALA A 5 -21.26 8.78 -5.91
CA ALA A 5 -19.85 9.11 -6.13
C ALA A 5 -19.38 8.73 -7.54
N GLY A 6 -19.69 7.52 -8.01
CA GLY A 6 -19.32 7.07 -9.36
C GLY A 6 -19.96 7.93 -10.46
N ILE A 7 -21.23 8.31 -10.29
CA ILE A 7 -21.93 9.21 -11.23
C ILE A 7 -21.28 10.59 -11.24
N THR A 8 -20.89 11.11 -10.08
CA THR A 8 -20.23 12.42 -9.98
C THR A 8 -18.87 12.41 -10.67
N MET A 9 -18.06 11.37 -10.45
CA MET A 9 -16.76 11.21 -11.12
C MET A 9 -16.91 11.14 -12.64
N MET A 10 -17.90 10.40 -13.14
CA MET A 10 -18.17 10.31 -14.58
C MET A 10 -18.46 11.68 -15.18
N LYS A 11 -19.36 12.46 -14.55
CA LYS A 11 -19.68 13.83 -14.99
C LYS A 11 -18.49 14.78 -14.95
N MET A 12 -17.61 14.63 -13.95
CA MET A 12 -16.39 15.44 -13.86
C MET A 12 -15.44 15.16 -15.04
N ILE A 13 -15.26 13.89 -15.42
CA ILE A 13 -14.45 13.52 -16.59
C ILE A 13 -15.11 14.03 -17.87
N GLU A 14 -16.41 13.81 -18.05
CA GLU A 14 -17.17 14.26 -19.24
C GLU A 14 -17.13 15.79 -19.44
N SER A 15 -16.93 16.57 -18.37
CA SER A 15 -16.81 18.04 -18.45
C SER A 15 -15.49 18.54 -19.05
N LEU A 16 -14.49 17.65 -19.21
CA LEU A 16 -13.19 18.00 -19.76
C LEU A 16 -13.18 17.85 -21.29
N PRO A 17 -12.33 18.60 -22.02
CA PRO A 17 -12.11 18.34 -23.44
C PRO A 17 -11.65 16.90 -23.67
N GLU A 18 -12.12 16.26 -24.75
CA GLU A 18 -11.84 14.86 -25.08
C GLU A 18 -10.35 14.46 -24.96
N PRO A 19 -9.37 15.26 -25.43
CA PRO A 19 -7.94 14.93 -25.29
C PRO A 19 -7.43 14.92 -23.84
N VAL A 20 -8.17 15.53 -22.92
CA VAL A 20 -7.84 15.64 -21.49
C VAL A 20 -8.55 14.56 -20.67
N GLN A 21 -9.62 13.97 -21.20
CA GLN A 21 -10.37 12.90 -20.52
C GLN A 21 -9.52 11.65 -20.32
N GLU A 22 -8.77 11.23 -21.33
CA GLU A 22 -7.85 10.07 -21.25
C GLU A 22 -6.78 10.29 -20.18
N ARG A 23 -6.16 11.48 -20.16
CA ARG A 23 -5.15 11.83 -19.15
C ARG A 23 -5.75 11.85 -17.73
N ALA A 24 -6.96 12.36 -17.58
CA ALA A 24 -7.64 12.36 -16.28
C ALA A 24 -7.94 10.92 -15.81
N LEU A 25 -8.34 10.04 -16.74
CA LEU A 25 -8.58 8.63 -16.45
C LEU A 25 -7.30 7.91 -16.01
N GLU A 26 -6.18 8.11 -16.71
CA GLU A 26 -4.89 7.51 -16.35
C GLU A 26 -4.47 7.87 -14.92
N HIS A 27 -4.55 9.16 -14.55
CA HIS A 27 -4.19 9.60 -13.21
C HIS A 27 -5.13 9.03 -12.13
N MET A 28 -6.43 8.94 -12.42
CA MET A 28 -7.38 8.33 -11.48
C MET A 28 -7.14 6.83 -11.32
N GLN A 29 -6.77 6.12 -12.39
CA GLN A 29 -6.40 4.71 -12.31
C GLN A 29 -5.19 4.50 -11.41
N GLN A 30 -4.13 5.30 -11.58
CA GLN A 30 -2.96 5.22 -10.72
C GLN A 30 -3.32 5.47 -9.24
N TYR A 31 -4.09 6.52 -8.97
CA TYR A 31 -4.52 6.83 -7.61
C TYR A 31 -5.36 5.71 -6.97
N ILE A 32 -6.21 5.03 -7.75
CA ILE A 32 -7.00 3.90 -7.27
C ILE A 32 -6.10 2.69 -6.95
N GLU A 33 -5.07 2.42 -7.75
CA GLU A 33 -4.13 1.34 -7.47
C GLU A 33 -3.30 1.63 -6.21
N ASP A 34 -2.85 2.87 -6.01
CA ASP A 34 -2.14 3.28 -4.79
C ASP A 34 -3.00 3.04 -3.54
N ILE A 35 -4.30 3.39 -3.59
CA ILE A 35 -5.24 3.13 -2.49
C ILE A 35 -5.41 1.62 -2.24
N LYS A 36 -5.55 0.82 -3.32
CA LYS A 36 -5.70 -0.64 -3.17
C LYS A 36 -4.47 -1.25 -2.50
N ASP A 37 -3.28 -0.80 -2.86
CA ASP A 37 -2.04 -1.30 -2.27
C ASP A 37 -1.89 -0.85 -0.82
N GLU A 38 -2.26 0.39 -0.48
CA GLU A 38 -2.32 0.84 0.91
C GLU A 38 -3.29 0.01 1.74
N LEU A 39 -4.47 -0.33 1.21
CA LEU A 39 -5.44 -1.18 1.89
C LEU A 39 -4.90 -2.59 2.13
N LYS A 40 -4.26 -3.21 1.13
CA LYS A 40 -3.59 -4.51 1.28
C LYS A 40 -2.49 -4.45 2.33
N TRP A 41 -1.70 -3.38 2.33
CA TRP A 41 -0.64 -3.16 3.31
C TRP A 41 -1.20 -3.05 4.72
N ASN A 42 -2.25 -2.25 4.91
CA ASN A 42 -2.90 -2.05 6.21
C ASN A 42 -3.52 -3.35 6.75
N GLU A 43 -4.16 -4.15 5.90
CA GLU A 43 -4.67 -5.46 6.29
C GLU A 43 -3.53 -6.42 6.68
N SER A 44 -2.47 -6.48 5.87
CA SER A 44 -1.31 -7.33 6.14
C SER A 44 -0.59 -6.93 7.44
N LEU A 45 -0.47 -5.63 7.69
CA LEU A 45 0.16 -5.09 8.90
C LEU A 45 -0.72 -5.29 10.14
N GLY A 46 -2.02 -5.02 10.05
CA GLY A 46 -2.97 -5.24 11.15
C GLY A 46 -2.94 -6.69 11.65
N ASN A 47 -2.83 -7.65 10.73
CA ASN A 47 -2.76 -9.08 11.04
C ASN A 47 -1.38 -9.55 11.58
N SER A 48 -0.32 -8.76 11.41
CA SER A 48 1.06 -9.15 11.74
C SER A 48 1.73 -8.31 12.83
N GLN A 49 1.11 -7.20 13.25
CA GLN A 49 1.72 -6.22 14.17
C GLN A 49 2.22 -6.83 15.48
N SER A 50 1.44 -7.72 16.11
CA SER A 50 1.84 -8.38 17.35
C SER A 50 3.05 -9.30 17.16
N LYS A 51 3.08 -10.05 16.03
CA LYS A 51 4.20 -10.91 15.66
C LYS A 51 5.46 -10.11 15.35
N LEU A 52 5.33 -8.98 14.65
CA LEU A 52 6.44 -8.08 14.36
C LEU A 52 7.02 -7.47 15.63
N ILE A 53 6.18 -7.03 16.58
CA ILE A 53 6.65 -6.52 17.87
C ILE A 53 7.38 -7.61 18.66
N ALA A 54 6.83 -8.84 18.69
CA ALA A 54 7.47 -9.96 19.37
C ALA A 54 8.83 -10.31 18.75
N ALA A 55 8.89 -10.42 17.41
CA ALA A 55 10.13 -10.68 16.69
C ALA A 55 11.17 -9.58 16.92
N ALA A 56 10.77 -8.30 16.92
CA ALA A 56 11.68 -7.19 17.21
C ALA A 56 12.20 -7.20 18.66
N ARG A 57 11.38 -7.63 19.63
CA ARG A 57 11.83 -7.82 21.02
C ARG A 57 12.82 -8.97 21.14
N GLN A 58 12.50 -10.11 20.53
CA GLN A 58 13.38 -11.28 20.51
C GLN A 58 14.73 -10.95 19.86
N ALA A 59 14.74 -10.29 18.70
CA ALA A 59 15.97 -9.88 18.03
C ALA A 59 16.85 -8.99 18.93
N ARG A 60 16.25 -8.07 19.71
CA ARG A 60 16.99 -7.26 20.70
C ARG A 60 17.60 -8.10 21.81
N GLU A 61 16.86 -9.07 22.33
CA GLU A 61 17.38 -10.00 23.35
C GLU A 61 18.51 -10.86 22.79
N GLU A 62 18.39 -11.36 21.57
CA GLU A 62 19.44 -12.15 20.90
C GLU A 62 20.71 -11.34 20.69
N ILE A 63 20.60 -10.05 20.32
CA ILE A 63 21.73 -9.12 20.24
C ILE A 63 22.41 -8.97 21.62
N LEU A 64 21.64 -8.72 22.68
CA LEU A 64 22.18 -8.55 24.04
C LEU A 64 22.89 -9.82 24.55
N HIS A 65 22.38 -10.99 24.19
CA HIS A 65 23.00 -12.28 24.53
C HIS A 65 24.14 -12.70 23.58
N GLY A 66 24.54 -11.84 22.64
CA GLY A 66 25.62 -12.13 21.68
C GLY A 66 25.28 -13.25 20.69
N LYS A 67 23.99 -13.54 20.48
CA LYS A 67 23.49 -14.57 19.56
C LYS A 67 23.17 -14.02 18.17
N ALA A 68 23.23 -12.70 17.99
CA ALA A 68 22.95 -12.07 16.72
C ALA A 68 24.06 -12.32 15.70
N ALA A 69 23.68 -12.71 14.48
CA ALA A 69 24.57 -12.78 13.33
C ALA A 69 24.36 -11.56 12.43
N PRO A 70 25.39 -11.07 11.72
CA PRO A 70 25.22 -10.06 10.69
C PRO A 70 24.22 -10.55 9.64
N MET A 71 23.30 -9.67 9.24
CA MET A 71 22.39 -9.96 8.13
C MET A 71 23.22 -10.07 6.85
N ASN A 72 23.31 -11.26 6.28
CA ASN A 72 24.03 -11.48 5.03
C ASN A 72 23.14 -10.98 3.88
N PHE A 73 23.53 -9.87 3.24
CA PHE A 73 22.83 -9.33 2.06
C PHE A 73 23.32 -9.97 0.76
N GLU A 74 24.32 -10.87 0.82
CA GLU A 74 24.82 -11.65 -0.31
C GLU A 74 24.36 -13.11 -0.20
N ASP A 75 23.07 -13.35 -0.38
CA ASP A 75 22.57 -14.64 -0.87
C ASP A 75 21.46 -14.35 -1.91
N PRO A 76 21.50 -15.02 -3.09
CA PRO A 76 20.66 -14.72 -4.27
C PRO A 76 19.19 -15.11 -4.14
#